data_AF-A0A921HMT4-F1
#
_entry.id   AF-A0A921HMT4-F1
#
_cell.length_a   1.000
_cell.length_b   1.000
_cell.length_c   1.000
_cell.angle_alpha   90.00
_cell.angle_beta   90.00
_cell.angle_gamma   90.00
#
_symmetry.space_group_name_H-M   'P 1'
#
loop_
_entity.id
_entity.type
_entity.pdbx_description
1 polymer ?
#
loop_
_entity_poly.entity_id
_entity_poly.type
_entity_poly.pdbx_seq_one_letter_code
_entity_poly.pdbx_strand_id
1 'polypeptide(L)'
;PVVKSFNTDIAGEKDNKKKSWQKTHLEKLAKVPMNIRILYDSICNYIESLGDDVVANQLKLYLAYKKVQNIICIEIFNKQILLYLKLNPDTVKLEEGFTRDMRNIGHYGTGDLRITIKDGKDFKKAKELINRVYNEVK
;
A
#
# COMPACT_ATOMS: atom_id res chain seq x y z
N PRO A 1 6.57 -46.49 49.39
CA PRO A 1 5.89 -45.20 49.11
C PRO A 1 6.59 -44.46 47.98
N VAL A 2 5.96 -44.39 46.81
CA VAL A 2 6.53 -43.90 45.56
C VAL A 2 6.20 -42.41 45.39
N VAL A 3 7.22 -41.60 45.15
CA VAL A 3 7.12 -40.18 44.77
C VAL A 3 6.56 -40.02 43.35
N LYS A 4 5.64 -39.09 43.12
CA LYS A 4 5.34 -38.54 41.79
C LYS A 4 5.01 -37.04 41.85
N SER A 5 5.60 -36.37 40.86
CA SER A 5 5.87 -34.95 40.67
C SER A 5 4.65 -34.02 40.55
N PHE A 6 4.88 -32.77 40.94
CA PHE A 6 4.11 -31.59 40.54
C PHE A 6 4.28 -31.33 39.04
N ASN A 7 3.17 -31.21 38.31
CA ASN A 7 3.11 -30.55 37.01
C ASN A 7 2.12 -29.38 37.09
N THR A 8 2.62 -28.20 36.77
CA THR A 8 1.90 -26.95 36.57
C THR A 8 1.23 -26.95 35.20
N ASP A 9 -0.10 -26.91 35.16
CA ASP A 9 -0.86 -26.63 33.94
C ASP A 9 -1.22 -25.14 33.90
N ILE A 10 -0.47 -24.39 33.10
CA ILE A 10 -0.81 -23.03 32.68
C ILE A 10 -1.94 -23.15 31.65
N ALA A 11 -3.09 -22.57 31.99
CA ALA A 11 -4.24 -22.47 31.11
C ALA A 11 -3.87 -21.72 29.83
N GLY A 12 -3.86 -22.43 28.70
CA GLY A 12 -3.73 -21.85 27.37
C GLY A 12 -5.00 -21.13 26.94
N GLU A 13 -4.91 -19.82 26.77
CA GLU A 13 -5.88 -19.00 26.05
C GLU A 13 -6.03 -19.51 24.61
N LYS A 14 -7.25 -19.91 24.25
CA LYS A 14 -7.62 -20.30 22.88
C LYS A 14 -7.89 -19.05 22.05
N ASP A 15 -6.85 -18.54 21.40
CA ASP A 15 -7.00 -17.51 20.37
C ASP A 15 -7.65 -18.09 19.11
N ASN A 16 -8.95 -17.82 18.96
CA ASN A 16 -9.79 -18.23 17.86
C ASN A 16 -9.46 -17.42 16.58
N LYS A 17 -8.39 -17.80 15.87
CA LYS A 17 -7.99 -17.19 14.59
C LYS A 17 -8.99 -17.51 13.48
N LYS A 18 -9.99 -16.65 13.27
CA LYS A 18 -10.78 -16.60 12.02
C LYS A 18 -9.80 -16.34 10.85
N LYS A 19 -9.58 -17.34 10.00
CA LYS A 19 -8.80 -17.22 8.74
C LYS A 19 -9.40 -16.10 7.88
N SER A 20 -8.72 -14.96 7.75
CA SER A 20 -9.13 -13.93 6.79
C SER A 20 -8.83 -14.42 5.37
N TRP A 21 -9.86 -14.59 4.54
CA TRP A 21 -9.76 -15.04 3.14
C TRP A 21 -9.02 -14.06 2.21
N GLN A 22 -8.77 -12.83 2.65
CA GLN A 22 -8.10 -11.81 1.84
C GLN A 22 -6.60 -12.06 1.72
N LYS A 23 -6.11 -12.12 0.48
CA LYS A 23 -4.69 -12.19 0.15
C LYS A 23 -3.96 -10.93 0.62
N THR A 24 -2.79 -11.13 1.21
CA THR A 24 -1.89 -10.05 1.64
C THR A 24 -1.28 -9.31 0.45
N HIS A 25 -0.72 -8.12 0.69
CA HIS A 25 0.02 -7.35 -0.31
C HIS A 25 1.16 -8.17 -0.94
N LEU A 26 1.95 -8.84 -0.11
CA LEU A 26 3.07 -9.65 -0.56
C LEU A 26 2.62 -10.89 -1.34
N GLU A 27 1.51 -11.53 -0.95
CA GLU A 27 0.92 -12.63 -1.72
C GLU A 27 0.38 -12.17 -3.08
N LYS A 28 -0.18 -10.95 -3.15
CA LYS A 28 -0.59 -10.33 -4.43
C LYS A 28 0.65 -10.07 -5.29
N LEU A 29 1.67 -9.42 -4.75
CA LEU A 29 2.93 -9.12 -5.44
C LEU A 29 3.66 -10.37 -5.96
N ALA A 30 3.62 -11.47 -5.21
CA ALA A 30 4.22 -12.73 -5.66
C ALA A 30 3.48 -13.38 -6.83
N LYS A 31 2.20 -13.04 -7.05
CA LYS A 31 1.33 -13.66 -8.05
C LYS A 31 1.05 -12.77 -9.27
N VAL A 32 1.46 -11.51 -9.25
CA VAL A 32 1.23 -10.63 -10.40
C VAL A 32 2.13 -11.01 -11.58
N PRO A 33 1.69 -10.76 -12.82
CA PRO A 33 2.53 -10.90 -14.01
C PRO A 33 3.81 -10.06 -13.92
N MET A 34 4.86 -10.50 -14.62
CA MET A 34 6.18 -9.87 -14.59
C MET A 34 6.13 -8.37 -14.95
N ASN A 35 5.31 -7.96 -15.92
CA ASN A 35 5.18 -6.55 -16.29
C ASN A 35 4.63 -5.68 -15.15
N ILE A 36 3.69 -6.20 -14.36
CA ILE A 36 3.16 -5.50 -13.18
C ILE A 36 4.20 -5.47 -12.06
N ARG A 37 4.99 -6.53 -11.89
CA ARG A 37 6.09 -6.55 -10.92
C ARG A 37 7.16 -5.50 -11.25
N ILE A 38 7.60 -5.43 -12.50
CA ILE A 38 8.55 -4.41 -12.96
C ILE A 38 7.99 -3.00 -12.75
N LEU A 39 6.71 -2.81 -13.03
CA LEU A 39 6.03 -1.52 -12.81
C LEU A 39 5.98 -1.16 -11.33
N TYR A 40 5.68 -2.13 -10.46
CA TYR A 40 5.70 -1.97 -9.01
C TYR A 40 7.08 -1.57 -8.50
N ASP A 41 8.12 -2.32 -8.88
CA ASP A 41 9.49 -2.04 -8.48
C ASP A 41 9.94 -0.64 -8.97
N SER A 42 9.54 -0.26 -10.19
CA SER A 42 9.81 1.07 -10.74
C SER A 42 9.13 2.20 -9.96
N ILE A 43 7.89 1.98 -9.50
CA ILE A 43 7.16 2.95 -8.67
C ILE A 43 7.83 3.09 -7.30
N CYS A 44 8.13 1.97 -6.64
CA CYS A 44 8.78 1.95 -5.32
C CYS A 44 10.14 2.66 -5.37
N ASN A 45 11.00 2.28 -6.31
CA ASN A 45 12.31 2.91 -6.49
C ASN A 45 12.20 4.41 -6.75
N TYR A 46 11.19 4.84 -7.50
CA TYR A 46 10.98 6.26 -7.76
C TYR A 46 10.55 7.03 -6.50
N ILE A 47 9.61 6.49 -5.72
CA ILE A 47 9.16 7.10 -4.47
C ILE A 47 10.32 7.19 -3.46
N GLU A 48 11.11 6.12 -3.34
CA GLU A 48 12.29 6.07 -2.46
C GLU A 48 13.40 7.02 -2.93
N SER A 49 13.49 7.32 -4.24
CA SER A 49 14.46 8.27 -4.77
C SER A 49 14.11 9.75 -4.53
N LEU A 50 12.92 10.07 -4.00
CA LEU A 50 12.50 11.46 -3.77
C LEU A 50 13.25 12.10 -2.59
N GLY A 51 13.64 11.30 -1.60
CA GLY A 51 14.41 11.75 -0.45
C GLY A 51 14.54 10.68 0.64
N ASP A 52 15.56 10.86 1.48
CA ASP A 52 15.89 9.93 2.58
C ASP A 52 14.88 9.97 3.74
N ASP A 53 13.97 10.96 3.74
CA ASP A 53 12.90 11.13 4.72
C ASP A 53 11.64 10.32 4.37
N VAL A 54 11.65 9.56 3.26
CA VAL A 54 10.57 8.67 2.85
C VAL A 54 10.82 7.24 3.33
N VAL A 55 9.95 6.75 4.21
CA VAL A 55 10.05 5.42 4.81
C VAL A 55 8.91 4.52 4.37
N ALA A 56 9.25 3.34 3.88
CA ALA A 56 8.30 2.27 3.55
C ALA A 56 7.76 1.59 4.82
N ASN A 57 6.46 1.34 4.86
CA ASN A 57 5.79 0.58 5.91
C ASN A 57 4.92 -0.50 5.27
N GLN A 58 5.38 -1.75 5.32
CA GLN A 58 4.65 -2.88 4.76
C GLN A 58 3.49 -3.27 5.67
N LEU A 59 2.25 -3.09 5.20
CA LEU A 59 1.06 -3.55 5.91
C LEU A 59 0.52 -4.85 5.30
N LYS A 60 -0.48 -5.42 5.96
CA LYS A 60 -1.09 -6.68 5.53
C LYS A 60 -1.66 -6.60 4.11
N LEU A 61 -2.34 -5.51 3.75
CA LEU A 61 -3.11 -5.42 2.49
C LEU A 61 -2.53 -4.45 1.46
N TYR A 62 -1.63 -3.56 1.86
CA TYR A 62 -1.02 -2.52 1.03
C TYR A 62 0.36 -2.14 1.55
N LEU A 63 1.14 -1.42 0.75
CA LEU A 63 2.38 -0.76 1.17
C LEU A 63 2.10 0.73 1.37
N ALA A 64 2.57 1.31 2.48
CA ALA A 64 2.49 2.75 2.69
C ALA A 64 3.87 3.38 2.70
N TYR A 65 4.02 4.52 2.03
CA TYR A 65 5.18 5.40 2.19
C TYR A 65 4.81 6.57 3.09
N LYS A 66 5.69 6.85 4.05
CA LYS A 66 5.51 7.89 5.04
C LYS A 66 6.68 8.85 5.03
N LYS A 67 6.39 10.12 5.28
CA LYS A 67 7.36 11.14 5.67
C LYS A 67 7.15 11.44 7.16
N VAL A 68 6.55 12.59 7.49
CA VAL A 68 5.97 12.84 8.83
C VAL A 68 4.70 12.02 9.05
N GLN A 69 3.98 11.70 7.97
CA GLN A 69 2.74 10.92 7.95
C GLN A 69 2.64 10.10 6.67
N ASN A 70 1.63 9.23 6.56
CA ASN A 70 1.36 8.51 5.31
C ASN A 70 1.07 9.50 4.17
N ILE A 71 1.83 9.39 3.09
CA ILE A 71 1.69 10.25 1.91
C ILE A 71 1.24 9.48 0.66
N ILE A 72 1.67 8.21 0.52
CA ILE A 72 1.34 7.36 -0.62
C ILE A 72 1.01 5.96 -0.11
N CYS A 73 -0.09 5.38 -0.58
CA CYS A 73 -0.41 3.97 -0.35
C CYS A 73 -0.50 3.22 -1.69
N ILE A 74 0.12 2.05 -1.77
CA ILE A 74 0.16 1.21 -2.96
C ILE A 74 -0.68 -0.04 -2.74
N GLU A 75 -1.64 -0.25 -3.62
CA GLU A 75 -2.40 -1.49 -3.72
C GLU A 75 -2.21 -2.14 -5.08
N ILE A 76 -1.92 -3.44 -5.08
CA ILE A 76 -1.57 -4.18 -6.29
C ILE A 76 -2.74 -5.04 -6.77
N PHE A 77 -2.96 -5.07 -8.09
CA PHE A 77 -3.86 -5.98 -8.77
C PHE A 77 -3.15 -6.63 -9.97
N ASN A 78 -3.72 -7.72 -10.49
CA ASN A 78 -3.10 -8.50 -11.57
C ASN A 78 -2.91 -7.72 -12.89
N LYS A 79 -3.65 -6.62 -13.09
CA LYS A 79 -3.63 -5.83 -14.34
C LYS A 79 -3.25 -4.36 -14.14
N GLN A 80 -3.11 -3.92 -12.89
CA GLN A 80 -2.89 -2.51 -12.56
C GLN A 80 -2.40 -2.35 -11.13
N ILE A 81 -1.78 -1.21 -10.87
CA ILE A 81 -1.38 -0.76 -9.53
C ILE A 81 -2.19 0.50 -9.22
N LEU A 82 -2.73 0.55 -8.01
CA LEU A 82 -3.42 1.73 -7.50
C LEU A 82 -2.50 2.46 -6.54
N LEU A 83 -2.36 3.77 -6.73
CA LEU A 83 -1.74 4.67 -5.78
C LEU A 83 -2.81 5.55 -5.15
N TYR A 84 -2.88 5.56 -3.83
CA TYR A 84 -3.65 6.54 -3.08
C TYR A 84 -2.70 7.61 -2.58
N LEU A 85 -2.98 8.84 -2.96
CA LEU A 85 -2.13 10.00 -2.77
C LEU A 85 -2.80 10.94 -1.77
N LYS A 86 -2.04 11.39 -0.77
CA LYS A 86 -2.45 12.48 0.13
C LYS A 86 -2.38 13.82 -0.61
N LEU A 87 -3.32 14.01 -1.54
CA LEU A 87 -3.45 15.20 -2.38
C LEU A 87 -4.93 15.55 -2.50
N ASN A 88 -5.26 16.84 -2.47
CA ASN A 88 -6.64 17.27 -2.67
C ASN A 88 -7.08 17.06 -4.14
N PRO A 89 -8.11 16.25 -4.41
CA PRO A 89 -8.61 16.02 -5.77
C PRO A 89 -9.04 17.28 -6.50
N ASP A 90 -9.48 18.32 -5.80
CA ASP A 90 -9.91 19.61 -6.40
C ASP A 90 -8.75 20.35 -7.07
N THR A 91 -7.50 20.04 -6.70
CA THR A 91 -6.27 20.64 -7.25
C THR A 91 -5.70 19.85 -8.42
N VAL A 92 -6.39 18.81 -8.86
CA VAL A 92 -5.96 17.90 -9.93
C VAL A 92 -7.04 17.79 -10.98
N LYS A 93 -6.66 17.93 -12.25
CA LYS A 93 -7.58 17.62 -13.35
C LYS A 93 -7.83 16.11 -13.36
N LEU A 94 -9.06 15.72 -13.00
CA LEU A 94 -9.44 14.31 -13.01
C LEU A 94 -9.54 13.78 -14.46
N GLU A 95 -8.95 12.61 -14.69
CA GLU A 95 -8.90 11.91 -15.98
C GLU A 95 -9.51 10.53 -15.79
N GLU A 96 -10.59 10.24 -16.52
CA GLU A 96 -11.29 8.96 -16.42
C GLU A 96 -10.34 7.79 -16.73
N GLY A 97 -10.35 6.78 -15.85
CA GLY A 97 -9.49 5.60 -15.98
C GLY A 97 -8.05 5.80 -15.49
N PHE A 98 -7.63 7.03 -15.17
CA PHE A 98 -6.32 7.35 -14.59
C PHE A 98 -6.46 7.89 -13.17
N THR A 99 -7.16 9.01 -12.94
CA THR A 99 -7.36 9.60 -11.61
C THR A 99 -8.82 9.50 -11.14
N ARG A 100 -9.02 9.48 -9.82
CA ARG A 100 -10.36 9.45 -9.20
C ARG A 100 -10.34 10.08 -7.82
N ASP A 101 -11.38 10.86 -7.51
CA ASP A 101 -11.68 11.34 -6.16
C ASP A 101 -12.18 10.18 -5.27
N MET A 102 -11.54 9.98 -4.13
CA MET A 102 -11.81 8.94 -3.14
C MET A 102 -12.37 9.47 -1.81
N ARG A 103 -12.64 10.77 -1.64
CA ARG A 103 -13.08 11.37 -0.36
C ARG A 103 -14.35 10.72 0.21
N ASN A 104 -15.24 10.28 -0.67
CA ASN A 104 -16.52 9.65 -0.31
C ASN A 104 -16.54 8.12 -0.56
N ILE A 105 -15.38 7.50 -0.74
CA ILE A 105 -15.25 6.09 -1.10
C ILE A 105 -14.30 5.40 -0.12
N GLY A 106 -14.82 4.43 0.63
CA GLY A 106 -14.01 3.64 1.57
C GLY A 106 -12.88 2.89 0.85
N HIS A 107 -11.67 3.03 1.38
CA HIS A 107 -10.47 2.34 0.89
C HIS A 107 -9.47 2.14 2.04
N TYR A 108 -8.49 1.25 1.84
CA TYR A 108 -7.42 1.05 2.82
C TYR A 108 -6.33 2.11 2.66
N GLY A 109 -5.78 2.58 3.77
CA GLY A 109 -4.67 3.53 3.77
C GLY A 109 -5.13 4.98 3.91
N THR A 110 -4.43 5.86 3.22
CA THR A 110 -4.62 7.31 3.26
C THR A 110 -4.51 7.87 1.85
N GLY A 111 -5.31 8.87 1.54
CA GLY A 111 -5.20 9.63 0.31
C GLY A 111 -6.56 9.86 -0.33
N ASP A 112 -6.85 11.11 -0.64
CA ASP A 112 -8.13 11.51 -1.22
C ASP A 112 -8.13 11.37 -2.74
N LEU A 113 -6.96 11.27 -3.36
CA LEU A 113 -6.79 11.08 -4.80
C LEU A 113 -6.24 9.69 -5.09
N ARG A 114 -6.89 8.94 -5.97
CA ARG A 114 -6.38 7.66 -6.48
C ARG A 114 -5.87 7.79 -7.90
N ILE A 115 -4.71 7.21 -8.19
CA ILE A 115 -4.16 6.98 -9.53
C ILE A 115 -4.22 5.49 -9.86
N THR A 116 -4.60 5.17 -11.10
CA THR A 116 -4.54 3.82 -11.68
C THR A 116 -3.40 3.77 -12.68
N ILE A 117 -2.45 2.85 -12.48
CA ILE A 117 -1.28 2.68 -13.33
C ILE A 117 -1.31 1.29 -13.96
N LYS A 118 -1.46 1.22 -15.28
CA LYS A 118 -1.52 -0.05 -16.04
C LYS A 118 -0.22 -0.32 -16.79
N ASP A 119 0.49 0.73 -17.17
CA ASP A 119 1.71 0.65 -17.97
C ASP A 119 2.70 1.79 -17.66
N GLY A 120 3.81 1.84 -18.41
CA GLY A 120 4.83 2.86 -18.27
C GLY A 120 4.39 4.29 -18.67
N LYS A 121 3.37 4.44 -19.51
CA LYS A 121 2.83 5.76 -19.88
C LYS A 121 2.04 6.34 -18.71
N ASP A 122 1.19 5.54 -18.09
CA ASP A 122 0.49 5.92 -16.87
C ASP A 122 1.49 6.25 -15.76
N PHE A 123 2.56 5.46 -15.63
CA PHE A 123 3.58 5.73 -14.62
C PHE A 123 4.30 7.06 -14.87
N LYS A 124 4.65 7.36 -16.13
CA LYS A 124 5.26 8.65 -16.49
C LYS A 124 4.38 9.83 -16.10
N LYS A 125 3.06 9.75 -16.34
CA LYS A 125 2.10 10.77 -15.88
C LYS A 125 2.02 10.83 -14.35
N ALA A 126 2.02 9.67 -13.68
CA ALA A 126 1.88 9.58 -12.22
C ALA A 126 3.05 10.24 -11.48
N LYS A 127 4.26 10.28 -12.06
CA LYS A 127 5.44 10.91 -11.45
C LYS A 127 5.21 12.37 -11.05
N GLU A 128 4.48 13.14 -11.86
CA GLU A 128 4.17 14.53 -11.55
C GLU A 128 3.33 14.64 -10.26
N LEU A 129 2.32 13.79 -10.11
CA LEU A 129 1.45 13.78 -8.92
C LEU A 129 2.17 13.20 -7.70
N ILE A 130 3.04 12.20 -7.88
CA ILE A 130 3.90 11.66 -6.82
C ILE A 130 4.84 12.76 -6.28
N ASN A 131 5.48 13.52 -7.17
CA ASN A 131 6.33 14.65 -6.77
C ASN A 131 5.55 15.72 -6.01
N ARG A 132 4.34 16.04 -6.47
CA ARG A 132 3.47 17.02 -5.80
C ARG A 132 3.17 16.60 -4.36
N VAL A 133 2.76 15.35 -4.14
CA VAL A 133 2.50 14.83 -2.79
C VAL A 133 3.74 14.96 -1.90
N TYR A 134 4.92 14.58 -2.40
CA TYR A 134 6.16 14.66 -1.63
C TYR A 134 6.54 16.09 -1.24
N ASN A 135 6.28 17.07 -2.11
CA ASN A 135 6.61 18.47 -1.88
C ASN A 135 5.55 19.23 -1.04
N GLU A 136 4.27 18.87 -1.18
CA GLU A 136 3.16 19.55 -0.51
C GLU A 136 3.00 19.07 0.95
N VAL A 137 3.33 17.80 1.24
CA VAL A 137 3.28 17.25 2.60
C VAL A 137 4.62 17.46 3.30
N LYS A 138 4.62 18.41 4.24
CA LYS A 138 5.76 18.71 5.10
C LYS A 138 5.85 17.75 6.28
#